data_AF-A0A846BCY9-F1
#
_entry.id   AF-A0A846BCY9-F1
#
_cell.length_a   1.000
_cell.length_b   1.000
_cell.length_c   1.000
_cell.angle_alpha   90.00
_cell.angle_beta   90.00
_cell.angle_gamma   90.00
#
_symmetry.space_group_name_H-M   'P 1'
#
loop_
_entity.id
_entity.type
_entity.pdbx_description
1 polymer ?
#
loop_
_entity_poly.entity_id
_entity_poly.type
_entity_poly.pdbx_seq_one_letter_code
_entity_poly.pdbx_strand_id
1 'polypeptide(L)'
;MTKAMPTNTSQPNKKTLHSPLAEVVGQLTDWDEILAEPQTGSTMHVEAVKLEMPLELLIQADETGKLSLNGSAPTQTTETTIMPVFHRLKLRLEVDHGD
;
A
#
# COMPACT_ATOMS: atom_id res chain seq x y z
N MET A 1 -14.54 41.55 2.06
CA MET A 1 -15.03 40.25 2.56
C MET A 1 -13.90 39.25 2.48
N THR A 2 -13.31 38.93 3.62
CA THR A 2 -12.19 38.01 3.83
C THR A 2 -12.71 36.57 3.70
N LYS A 3 -12.12 35.76 2.81
CA LYS A 3 -12.34 34.30 2.81
C LYS A 3 -11.03 33.63 3.20
N ALA A 4 -11.07 32.92 4.31
CA ALA A 4 -9.94 32.22 4.91
C ALA A 4 -9.45 31.06 4.02
N MET A 5 -8.14 30.79 4.12
CA MET A 5 -7.49 29.58 3.64
C MET A 5 -8.09 28.32 4.28
N PRO A 6 -7.96 27.17 3.62
CA PRO A 6 -7.50 25.96 4.29
C PRO A 6 -5.99 25.83 4.07
N THR A 7 -5.22 26.03 5.13
CA THR A 7 -3.83 25.59 5.25
C THR A 7 -3.82 24.07 5.13
N ASN A 8 -3.48 23.55 3.94
CA ASN A 8 -3.23 22.13 3.78
C ASN A 8 -1.80 21.85 4.28
N THR A 9 -1.66 21.78 5.60
CA THR A 9 -0.43 21.40 6.28
C THR A 9 -0.30 19.89 6.24
N SER A 10 0.16 19.36 5.12
CA SER A 10 0.72 18.02 5.08
C SER A 10 2.08 18.12 4.40
N GLN A 11 3.08 18.55 5.16
CA GLN A 11 4.47 18.26 4.82
C GLN A 11 4.73 16.80 5.19
N PRO A 12 4.92 15.86 4.25
CA PRO A 12 5.46 14.57 4.59
C PRO A 12 6.98 14.70 4.48
N ASN A 13 7.64 15.21 5.51
CA ASN A 13 9.09 15.10 5.58
C ASN A 13 9.55 14.48 6.90
N LYS A 14 9.42 13.16 6.94
CA LYS A 14 10.40 12.27 7.56
C LYS A 14 10.45 11.05 6.66
N LYS A 15 11.61 10.77 6.06
CA LYS A 15 11.89 9.48 5.40
C LYS A 15 11.87 8.38 6.47
N THR A 16 10.69 7.97 6.92
CA THR A 16 10.51 6.70 7.61
C THR A 16 10.44 5.64 6.53
N LEU A 17 11.29 4.63 6.65
CA LEU A 17 11.30 3.49 5.74
C LEU A 17 9.95 2.76 5.73
N HIS A 18 9.30 2.72 6.90
CA HIS A 18 8.02 2.05 7.11
C HIS A 18 6.87 3.05 7.14
N SER A 19 5.78 2.69 6.48
CA SER A 19 4.50 3.40 6.48
C SER A 19 3.45 2.56 7.23
N PRO A 20 2.37 3.17 7.75
CA PRO A 20 1.23 2.42 8.28
C PRO A 20 0.78 1.33 7.31
N LEU A 21 0.50 0.12 7.80
CA LEU A 21 0.18 -1.01 6.91
C LEU A 21 -1.01 -0.71 5.99
N ALA A 22 -1.99 0.05 6.48
CA ALA A 22 -3.14 0.48 5.68
C ALA A 22 -2.72 1.32 4.45
N GLU A 23 -1.72 2.20 4.60
CA GLU A 23 -1.20 2.99 3.49
C GLU A 23 -0.41 2.12 2.50
N VAL A 24 0.37 1.17 3.00
CA VAL A 24 1.09 0.20 2.15
C VAL A 24 0.11 -0.62 1.31
N VAL A 25 -0.97 -1.10 1.92
CA VAL A 25 -2.03 -1.82 1.19
C VAL A 25 -2.68 -0.90 0.17
N GLY A 26 -3.05 0.33 0.55
CA GLY A 26 -3.64 1.31 -0.36
C GLY A 26 -2.81 1.53 -1.64
N GLN A 27 -1.50 1.69 -1.51
CA GLN A 27 -0.58 1.84 -2.64
C GLN A 27 -0.53 0.62 -3.57
N LEU A 28 -0.86 -0.57 -3.08
CA LEU A 28 -0.90 -1.82 -3.86
C LEU A 28 -2.27 -2.08 -4.50
N THR A 29 -3.29 -1.32 -4.12
CA THR A 29 -4.68 -1.51 -4.55
C THR A 29 -5.23 -0.37 -5.39
N ASP A 30 -4.52 0.77 -5.46
CA ASP A 30 -4.93 1.95 -6.20
C ASP A 30 -4.63 1.79 -7.71
N TRP A 31 -5.50 1.05 -8.40
CA TRP A 31 -5.42 0.77 -9.83
C TRP A 31 -6.45 1.61 -10.58
N ASP A 32 -6.07 2.84 -10.92
CA ASP A 32 -6.87 3.69 -11.80
C ASP A 32 -6.51 3.40 -13.26
N GLU A 33 -7.25 2.50 -13.94
CA GLU A 33 -7.63 2.69 -15.35
C GLU A 33 -8.44 1.51 -15.91
N ILE A 34 -9.66 1.81 -16.38
CA ILE A 34 -10.33 1.00 -17.40
C ILE A 34 -9.69 1.41 -18.73
N LEU A 35 -8.99 0.48 -19.38
CA LEU A 35 -8.43 0.71 -20.70
C LEU A 35 -9.55 0.52 -21.74
N ALA A 36 -10.01 1.61 -22.35
CA ALA A 36 -11.00 1.60 -23.41
C ALA A 36 -10.32 1.82 -24.78
N GLU A 37 -10.61 0.95 -25.75
CA GLU A 37 -10.17 1.09 -27.14
C GLU A 37 -11.18 1.98 -27.91
N PRO A 38 -10.82 3.23 -28.27
CA PRO A 38 -11.78 4.18 -28.84
C PRO A 38 -12.35 3.76 -30.19
N GLN A 39 -11.63 2.93 -30.95
CA GLN A 39 -12.02 2.55 -32.31
C GLN A 39 -13.02 1.39 -32.34
N THR A 40 -12.98 0.51 -31.34
CA THR A 40 -13.82 -0.70 -31.31
C THR A 40 -14.90 -0.64 -30.23
N GLY A 41 -14.82 0.31 -29.29
CA GLY A 41 -15.69 0.36 -28.12
C GLY A 41 -15.42 -0.76 -27.10
N SER A 42 -14.35 -1.53 -27.29
CA SER A 42 -13.96 -2.60 -26.37
C SER A 42 -13.35 -2.01 -25.11
N THR A 43 -13.72 -2.54 -23.95
CA THR A 43 -13.12 -2.18 -22.67
C THR A 43 -12.39 -3.39 -22.10
N MET A 44 -11.21 -3.16 -21.54
CA MET A 44 -10.44 -4.13 -20.80
C MET A 44 -10.41 -3.71 -19.34
N HIS A 45 -10.79 -4.65 -18.46
CA HIS A 45 -10.71 -4.49 -17.02
C HIS A 45 -9.95 -5.67 -16.42
N VAL A 46 -9.32 -5.42 -15.28
CA VAL A 46 -8.68 -6.46 -14.48
C VAL A 46 -9.72 -7.00 -13.52
N GLU A 47 -10.14 -8.26 -13.72
CA GLU A 47 -11.15 -8.91 -12.87
C GLU A 47 -10.61 -9.26 -11.48
N ALA A 48 -9.36 -9.70 -11.43
CA ALA A 48 -8.70 -10.05 -10.17
C ALA A 48 -7.19 -9.89 -10.25
N VAL A 49 -6.59 -9.47 -9.14
CA VAL A 49 -5.14 -9.43 -8.94
C VAL A 49 -4.79 -10.32 -7.76
N LYS A 50 -3.84 -11.24 -7.97
CA LYS A 50 -3.23 -12.01 -6.90
C LYS A 50 -1.79 -11.55 -6.69
N LEU A 51 -1.50 -11.03 -5.50
CA LEU A 51 -0.19 -10.54 -5.11
C LEU A 51 0.38 -11.40 -4.00
N GLU A 52 1.60 -11.89 -4.19
CA GLU A 52 2.38 -12.54 -3.15
C GLU A 52 3.74 -11.86 -3.07
N MET A 53 3.94 -11.02 -2.05
CA MET A 53 5.17 -10.24 -1.92
C MET A 53 5.79 -10.35 -0.52
N PRO A 54 7.13 -10.38 -0.43
CA PRO A 54 7.81 -10.21 0.85
C PRO A 54 7.58 -8.78 1.37
N LEU A 55 7.38 -8.67 2.68
CA LEU A 55 7.18 -7.40 3.36
C LEU A 55 8.02 -7.38 4.65
N GLU A 56 8.58 -6.22 4.97
CA GLU A 56 9.13 -5.96 6.29
C GLU A 56 8.04 -5.36 7.18
N LEU A 57 7.79 -5.97 8.34
CA LEU A 57 6.79 -5.52 9.31
C LEU A 57 7.46 -4.95 10.54
N LEU A 58 6.97 -3.80 10.99
CA LEU A 58 7.37 -3.15 12.23
C LEU A 58 6.15 -3.00 13.14
N ILE A 59 6.18 -3.68 14.28
CA ILE A 59 5.18 -3.56 15.34
C ILE A 59 5.73 -2.60 16.39
N GLN A 60 4.96 -1.57 16.72
CA GLN A 60 5.31 -0.63 17.79
C GLN A 60 4.21 -0.63 18.85
N ALA A 61 4.60 -0.61 20.12
CA ALA A 61 3.69 -0.42 21.24
C ALA A 61 3.92 0.98 21.81
N ASP A 62 2.84 1.72 22.07
CA ASP A 62 2.94 2.98 22.81
C ASP A 62 2.84 2.78 24.33
N GLU A 63 3.00 3.87 25.08
CA GLU A 63 2.96 3.88 26.56
C GLU A 63 1.59 3.47 27.13
N THR A 64 0.54 3.48 26.30
CA THR A 64 -0.81 3.03 26.67
C THR A 64 -1.05 1.55 26.37
N GLY A 65 -0.06 0.88 25.75
CA GLY A 65 -0.16 -0.50 25.30
C GLY A 65 -0.89 -0.66 23.96
N LYS A 66 -1.20 0.42 23.26
CA LYS A 66 -1.78 0.35 21.91
C LYS A 66 -0.70 -0.05 20.92
N LEU A 67 -1.03 -1.02 20.08
CA LEU A 67 -0.14 -1.51 19.03
C LEU A 67 -0.40 -0.77 17.72
N SER A 68 0.66 -0.38 17.02
CA SER A 68 0.63 0.06 15.63
C SER A 68 1.44 -0.89 14.75
N LEU A 69 0.93 -1.10 13.54
CA LEU A 69 1.53 -1.99 12.55
C LEU A 69 1.93 -1.17 11.32
N ASN A 70 3.22 -1.20 11.02
CA ASN A 70 3.80 -0.52 9.86
C ASN A 70 4.46 -1.56 8.95
N GLY A 71 4.53 -1.26 7.66
CA GLY A 71 5.12 -2.11 6.63
C GLY A 71 6.03 -1.35 5.68
N SER A 72 6.94 -2.06 5.02
CA SER A 72 7.72 -1.54 3.89
C SER A 72 8.09 -2.63 2.91
N ALA A 73 8.55 -2.21 1.72
CA ALA A 73 9.29 -3.10 0.84
C ALA A 73 10.54 -3.65 1.57
N PRO A 74 10.99 -4.89 1.25
CA PRO A 74 12.21 -5.42 1.81
C PRO A 74 13.41 -4.55 1.49
N THR A 75 14.24 -4.26 2.48
CA THR A 75 15.42 -3.41 2.34
C THR A 75 16.70 -4.19 2.09
N GLN A 76 16.69 -5.48 2.40
CA GLN A 76 17.83 -6.35 2.19
C GLN A 76 17.76 -7.02 0.81
N THR A 77 18.68 -6.64 -0.06
CA THR A 77 19.05 -7.43 -1.25
C THR A 77 20.05 -8.49 -0.80
N THR A 78 19.60 -9.73 -0.63
CA THR A 78 20.34 -10.83 0.04
C THR A 78 21.73 -11.13 -0.56
N GLU A 79 22.77 -10.95 0.27
CA GLU A 79 23.70 -12.02 0.70
C GLU A 79 23.94 -11.83 2.21
N THR A 80 23.23 -12.60 3.04
CA THR A 80 23.38 -12.56 4.50
C THR A 80 23.76 -13.94 5.01
N THR A 81 24.71 -14.00 5.95
CA THR A 81 25.19 -15.24 6.59
C THR A 81 24.11 -15.92 7.45
N ILE A 82 23.03 -15.20 7.74
CA ILE A 82 21.83 -15.67 8.45
C ILE A 82 20.62 -15.40 7.56
N MET A 83 19.74 -16.38 7.42
CA MET A 83 18.49 -16.27 6.64
C MET A 83 17.56 -15.24 7.30
N PRO A 84 17.23 -14.11 6.63
CA PRO A 84 16.26 -13.17 7.15
C PRO A 84 14.86 -13.80 7.09
N VAL A 85 14.09 -13.68 8.16
CA VAL A 85 12.68 -14.09 8.18
C VAL A 85 11.88 -12.96 7.54
N PHE A 86 11.55 -13.12 6.25
CA PHE A 86 10.62 -12.23 5.57
C PHE A 86 9.18 -12.61 5.89
N HIS A 87 8.38 -11.64 6.31
CA HIS A 87 6.94 -11.81 6.37
C HIS A 87 6.41 -11.79 4.94
N ARG A 88 5.42 -12.63 4.62
CA ARG A 88 4.83 -12.70 3.29
C ARG A 88 3.41 -12.17 3.35
N LEU A 89 3.15 -11.09 2.62
CA LEU A 89 1.79 -10.63 2.37
C LEU A 89 1.23 -11.38 1.17
N LYS A 90 0.08 -12.02 1.37
CA LYS A 90 -0.74 -12.59 0.30
C LYS A 90 -2.03 -11.79 0.20
N LEU A 91 -2.25 -11.16 -0.94
CA LEU A 91 -3.41 -10.32 -1.21
C LEU A 91 -4.12 -10.86 -2.46
N ARG A 92 -5.45 -10.93 -2.40
CA ARG A 92 -6.29 -11.19 -3.56
C ARG A 92 -7.28 -10.04 -3.64
N LEU A 93 -7.24 -9.32 -4.76
CA LEU A 93 -8.14 -8.24 -5.09
C LEU A 93 -9.10 -8.77 -6.15
N GLU A 94 -10.38 -8.51 -5.97
CA GLU A 94 -11.44 -8.87 -6.90
C GLU A 94 -12.32 -7.66 -7.09
N VAL A 95 -12.83 -7.47 -8.31
CA VAL A 95 -13.83 -6.44 -8.58
C VAL A 95 -15.15 -6.88 -7.93
N ASP A 96 -15.70 -6.02 -7.07
CA ASP A 96 -17.05 -6.22 -6.53
C ASP A 96 -18.07 -5.76 -7.58
N HIS A 97 -18.82 -6.72 -8.13
CA HIS A 97 -19.83 -6.46 -9.15
C HIS A 97 -21.20 -6.11 -8.57
N GLY A 98 -21.39 -6.17 -7.24
CA GLY A 98 -22.65 -5.85 -6.56
C GLY A 98 -23.85 -6.68 -7.05
N ASP A 99 -24.29 -7.66 -6.28
CA ASP A 99 -25.58 -8.35 -6.53
C ASP A 99 -26.80 -7.44 -6.28
#